data_AF-A0AA38G3E0-F1
#
_entry.id   AF-A0AA38G3E0-F1
#
_cell.length_a   1.000
_cell.length_b   1.000
_cell.length_c   1.000
_cell.angle_alpha   90.00
_cell.angle_beta   90.00
_cell.angle_gamma   90.00
#
_symmetry.space_group_name_H-M   'P 1'
#
loop_
_entity.id
_entity.type
_entity.pdbx_description
1 polymer ?
#
loop_
_entity_poly.entity_id
_entity_poly.type
_entity_poly.pdbx_seq_one_letter_code
_entity_poly.pdbx_strand_id
1 'polypeptide(L)'
;KLSQRVFVMESTAVQTKATSNYGNGTPWMFTGRAFYQIHLVKADVARQCIPKGLNLVQAFGYTLGGMYLAHYEDSPAGKFDELVVIAGTVWNWPTSCAWAARVLVNSKEACDHGRKEVGLPSHFASFSRVSIVDKQQQEQHLFSKLWSRKKSQAGEYSKPKGKLEIEVSESNGLEIKASMESNMDHRWMGPMMRFPLPSFSGCTEFQPQLLKYSCSMDC
;
A
#
# COMPACT_ATOMS: atom_id res chain seq x y z
N LYS A 1 -13.34 -19.11 -27.23
CA LYS A 1 -12.34 -18.41 -28.07
C LYS A 1 -12.22 -16.99 -27.54
N LEU A 2 -11.28 -16.74 -26.64
CA LEU A 2 -11.07 -15.41 -26.04
C LEU A 2 -10.00 -14.70 -26.86
N SER A 3 -10.41 -13.62 -27.53
CA SER A 3 -9.57 -12.77 -28.35
C SER A 3 -8.77 -11.84 -27.43
N GLN A 4 -7.49 -12.13 -27.20
CA GLN A 4 -6.54 -11.14 -26.70
C GLN A 4 -6.18 -10.20 -27.86
N ARG A 5 -6.41 -8.90 -27.67
CA ARG A 5 -5.88 -7.84 -28.53
C ARG A 5 -5.03 -6.93 -27.64
N VAL A 6 -3.71 -7.04 -27.79
CA VAL A 6 -2.75 -6.11 -27.22
C VAL A 6 -2.59 -4.97 -28.22
N PHE A 7 -2.84 -3.74 -27.77
CA PHE A 7 -2.43 -2.53 -28.48
C PHE A 7 -1.63 -1.66 -27.52
N VAL A 8 -0.42 -1.32 -27.93
CA VAL A 8 0.46 -0.33 -27.31
C VAL A 8 0.56 0.83 -28.29
N MET A 9 0.25 2.05 -27.85
CA MET A 9 0.85 3.27 -28.43
C MET A 9 0.58 4.51 -27.55
N GLU A 10 1.35 5.55 -27.83
CA GLU A 10 2.05 6.45 -26.91
C GLU A 10 1.41 7.86 -26.79
N SER A 11 1.71 8.49 -25.65
CA SER A 11 1.72 9.92 -25.25
C SER A 11 1.00 10.98 -26.11
N THR A 12 0.14 11.77 -25.46
CA THR A 12 0.28 13.25 -25.45
C THR A 12 -0.54 13.85 -24.31
N ALA A 13 0.11 14.71 -23.53
CA ALA A 13 -0.49 15.44 -22.41
C ALA A 13 -1.35 16.61 -22.89
N VAL A 14 -2.56 16.75 -22.35
CA VAL A 14 -3.30 18.02 -22.32
C VAL A 14 -3.93 18.18 -20.94
N GLN A 15 -3.50 19.21 -20.23
CA GLN A 15 -4.01 19.66 -18.94
C GLN A 15 -5.39 20.32 -19.13
N THR A 16 -6.43 19.77 -18.52
CA THR A 16 -7.69 20.50 -18.29
C THR A 16 -8.38 19.99 -17.02
N LYS A 17 -8.91 20.92 -16.21
CA LYS A 17 -9.84 20.78 -15.07
C LYS A 17 -10.28 19.34 -14.75
N ALA A 18 -9.96 18.85 -13.53
CA ALA A 18 -10.12 17.47 -13.07
C ALA A 18 -11.58 16.97 -13.07
N THR A 19 -12.12 16.69 -14.25
CA THR A 19 -13.10 15.64 -14.46
C THR A 19 -12.41 14.31 -14.23
N SER A 20 -13.03 13.44 -13.44
CA SER A 20 -12.64 12.04 -13.29
C SER A 20 -12.20 11.43 -14.62
N ASN A 21 -10.96 10.96 -14.70
CA ASN A 21 -10.46 10.28 -15.90
C ASN A 21 -10.83 8.79 -15.91
N TYR A 22 -11.58 8.28 -14.91
CA TYR A 22 -12.06 6.91 -14.92
C TYR A 22 -12.96 6.63 -16.14
N GLY A 23 -13.61 7.66 -16.69
CA GLY A 23 -14.43 7.58 -17.90
C GLY A 23 -13.66 7.21 -19.18
N ASN A 24 -12.32 7.30 -19.17
CA ASN A 24 -11.49 6.93 -20.33
C ASN A 24 -11.32 5.41 -20.48
N GLY A 25 -11.84 4.62 -19.53
CA GLY A 25 -11.74 3.16 -19.53
C GLY A 25 -10.36 2.63 -19.13
N THR A 26 -10.23 1.31 -19.11
CA THR A 26 -8.98 0.62 -18.76
C THR A 26 -7.98 0.65 -19.92
N PRO A 27 -6.66 0.68 -19.66
CA PRO A 27 -6.01 0.62 -18.35
C PRO A 27 -5.96 1.96 -17.62
N TRP A 28 -6.29 1.94 -16.33
CA TRP A 28 -6.11 3.09 -15.45
C TRP A 28 -4.66 3.16 -14.97
N MET A 29 -4.02 4.33 -15.11
CA MET A 29 -2.65 4.54 -14.68
C MET A 29 -2.60 5.24 -13.34
N PHE A 30 -1.80 4.71 -12.42
CA PHE A 30 -1.55 5.27 -11.10
C PHE A 30 -0.04 5.45 -10.97
N THR A 31 0.39 6.67 -10.67
CA THR A 31 1.80 6.96 -10.40
C THR A 31 1.93 7.39 -8.95
N GLY A 32 2.82 6.70 -8.23
CA GLY A 32 3.29 7.26 -6.98
C GLY A 32 4.21 6.39 -6.17
N ARG A 33 4.16 6.55 -4.85
CA ARG A 33 5.02 5.84 -3.91
C ARG A 33 4.21 4.92 -3.02
N ALA A 34 4.66 3.68 -2.88
CA ALA A 34 4.03 2.70 -2.00
C ALA A 34 5.04 2.15 -0.99
N PHE A 35 4.54 1.88 0.21
CA PHE A 35 5.26 1.18 1.27
C PHE A 35 4.55 -0.14 1.55
N TYR A 36 5.30 -1.24 1.53
CA TYR A 36 4.79 -2.58 1.81
C TYR A 36 5.30 -3.08 3.15
N GLN A 37 4.38 -3.58 3.98
CA GLN A 37 4.72 -4.24 5.23
C GLN A 37 4.06 -5.61 5.27
N ILE A 38 4.85 -6.64 4.97
CA ILE A 38 4.40 -8.02 4.92
C ILE A 38 4.44 -8.62 6.32
N HIS A 39 3.41 -9.36 6.69
CA HIS A 39 3.29 -10.01 8.00
C HIS A 39 2.79 -11.44 7.88
N LEU A 40 3.12 -12.26 8.87
CA LEU A 40 2.43 -13.53 9.10
C LEU A 40 1.14 -13.27 9.87
N VAL A 41 0.02 -13.59 9.25
CA VAL A 41 -1.32 -13.49 9.85
C VAL A 41 -1.77 -14.89 10.24
N LYS A 42 -2.34 -15.05 11.44
CA LYS A 42 -2.90 -16.35 11.84
C LYS A 42 -4.02 -16.74 10.87
N ALA A 43 -4.01 -17.99 10.45
CA ALA A 43 -4.92 -18.50 9.44
C ALA A 43 -6.39 -18.41 9.85
N ASP A 44 -6.69 -18.66 11.13
CA ASP A 44 -8.04 -18.55 11.71
C ASP A 44 -8.59 -17.12 11.64
N VAL A 45 -7.76 -16.11 11.89
CA VAL A 45 -8.10 -14.70 11.75
C VAL A 45 -8.29 -14.34 10.28
N ALA A 46 -7.33 -14.71 9.42
CA ALA A 46 -7.44 -14.45 7.97
C ALA A 46 -8.70 -15.06 7.36
N ARG A 47 -9.12 -16.24 7.85
CA ARG A 47 -10.30 -16.94 7.35
C ARG A 47 -11.62 -16.25 7.66
N GLN A 48 -11.67 -15.38 8.66
CA GLN A 48 -12.86 -14.59 8.96
C GLN A 48 -13.12 -13.51 7.89
N CYS A 49 -12.07 -13.04 7.22
CA CYS A 49 -12.15 -12.00 6.20
C CYS A 49 -12.17 -12.52 4.76
N ILE A 50 -11.78 -13.78 4.56
CA ILE A 50 -11.65 -14.41 3.24
C ILE A 50 -12.89 -15.27 2.94
N PRO A 51 -13.54 -15.12 1.77
CA PRO A 51 -14.66 -15.96 1.37
C PRO A 51 -14.36 -17.46 1.48
N LYS A 52 -15.30 -18.23 2.04
CA LYS A 52 -15.16 -19.68 2.28
C LYS A 52 -14.86 -20.49 1.01
N GLY A 53 -15.25 -20.01 -0.15
CA GLY A 53 -15.00 -20.66 -1.45
C GLY A 53 -13.56 -20.53 -1.96
N LEU A 54 -12.73 -19.64 -1.38
CA LEU A 54 -11.33 -19.47 -1.78
C LEU A 54 -10.42 -20.30 -0.88
N ASN A 55 -9.40 -20.93 -1.46
CA ASN A 55 -8.41 -21.70 -0.69
C ASN A 55 -7.38 -20.75 -0.08
N LEU A 56 -7.19 -20.78 1.23
CA LEU A 56 -6.16 -20.00 1.90
C LEU A 56 -4.80 -20.70 1.75
N VAL A 57 -3.79 -19.97 1.27
CA VAL A 57 -2.40 -20.44 1.26
C VAL A 57 -1.84 -20.25 2.67
N GLN A 58 -1.63 -21.35 3.38
CA GLN A 58 -1.15 -21.30 4.76
C GLN A 58 -0.09 -22.38 5.04
N ALA A 59 0.80 -22.08 5.98
CA ALA A 59 1.76 -23.00 6.55
C ALA A 59 1.84 -22.78 8.07
N PHE A 60 1.88 -23.86 8.84
CA PHE A 60 1.96 -23.83 10.32
C PHE A 60 0.87 -22.99 11.01
N GLY A 61 -0.32 -22.88 10.40
CA GLY A 61 -1.41 -22.07 10.94
C GLY A 61 -1.28 -20.57 10.66
N TYR A 62 -0.39 -20.16 9.75
CA TYR A 62 -0.22 -18.77 9.32
C TYR A 62 -0.32 -18.65 7.80
N THR A 63 -0.74 -17.47 7.33
CA THR A 63 -0.72 -17.05 5.93
C THR A 63 0.13 -15.79 5.78
N LEU A 64 0.66 -15.56 4.58
CA LEU A 64 1.27 -14.29 4.23
C LEU A 64 0.17 -13.25 4.00
N GLY A 65 0.18 -12.19 4.80
CA GLY A 65 -0.68 -11.02 4.67
C GLY A 65 0.13 -9.74 4.92
N GLY A 66 -0.52 -8.69 5.41
CA GLY A 66 0.15 -7.45 5.78
C GLY A 66 -0.64 -6.23 5.36
N MET A 67 0.07 -5.18 4.97
CA MET A 67 -0.55 -3.97 4.44
C MET A 67 0.36 -3.30 3.42
N TYR A 68 -0.23 -2.49 2.56
CA TYR A 68 0.53 -1.50 1.82
C TYR A 68 -0.13 -0.13 1.91
N LEU A 69 0.69 0.90 2.01
CA LEU A 69 0.28 2.29 2.00
C LEU A 69 0.83 2.96 0.75
N ALA A 70 -0.06 3.41 -0.13
CA ALA A 70 0.27 4.14 -1.35
C ALA A 70 -0.11 5.61 -1.21
N HIS A 71 0.80 6.47 -1.66
CA HIS A 71 0.55 7.88 -1.93
C HIS A 71 0.61 8.07 -3.43
N TYR A 72 -0.53 8.32 -4.07
CA TYR A 72 -0.61 8.53 -5.51
C TYR A 72 -0.46 10.03 -5.84
N GLU A 73 0.60 10.37 -6.57
CA GLU A 73 0.82 11.70 -7.11
C GLU A 73 0.04 11.95 -8.42
N ASP A 74 -0.32 10.89 -9.16
CA ASP A 74 -1.17 10.97 -10.35
C ASP A 74 -2.07 9.74 -10.46
N SER A 75 -3.36 9.96 -10.74
CA SER A 75 -4.35 8.89 -10.92
C SER A 75 -5.60 9.43 -11.61
N PRO A 76 -6.52 8.56 -12.07
CA PRO A 76 -7.77 9.04 -12.66
C PRO A 76 -8.66 9.83 -11.69
N ALA A 77 -8.50 9.62 -10.39
CA ALA A 77 -9.20 10.32 -9.31
C ALA A 77 -8.43 11.55 -8.79
N GLY A 78 -7.31 11.91 -9.42
CA GLY A 78 -6.36 12.89 -8.89
C GLY A 78 -5.46 12.31 -7.80
N LYS A 79 -4.93 13.18 -6.92
CA LYS A 79 -4.02 12.76 -5.84
C LYS A 79 -4.79 12.20 -4.66
N PHE A 80 -4.36 11.05 -4.15
CA PHE A 80 -4.97 10.45 -2.95
C PHE A 80 -4.01 9.48 -2.25
N ASP A 81 -4.29 9.19 -0.99
CA ASP A 81 -3.62 8.15 -0.20
C ASP A 81 -4.54 6.91 -0.12
N GLU A 82 -3.93 5.72 -0.18
CA GLU A 82 -4.59 4.43 -0.09
C GLU A 82 -3.86 3.51 0.89
N LEU A 83 -4.57 2.98 1.89
CA LEU A 83 -4.07 1.92 2.75
C LEU A 83 -4.85 0.65 2.47
N VAL A 84 -4.17 -0.42 2.05
CA VAL A 84 -4.76 -1.73 1.86
C VAL A 84 -4.30 -2.68 2.94
N VAL A 85 -5.27 -3.27 3.64
CA VAL A 85 -5.04 -4.33 4.62
C VAL A 85 -5.26 -5.68 3.93
N ILE A 86 -4.20 -6.47 3.87
CA ILE A 86 -4.16 -7.79 3.23
C ILE A 86 -4.32 -8.84 4.32
N ALA A 87 -5.45 -9.54 4.34
CA ALA A 87 -5.72 -10.59 5.34
C ALA A 87 -4.88 -11.85 5.09
N GLY A 88 -4.61 -12.18 3.83
CA GLY A 88 -3.90 -13.40 3.48
C GLY A 88 -3.69 -13.57 1.99
N THR A 89 -3.02 -14.65 1.63
CA THR A 89 -2.81 -15.06 0.25
C THR A 89 -3.75 -16.21 -0.07
N VAL A 90 -4.54 -16.06 -1.13
CA VAL A 90 -5.51 -17.06 -1.56
C VAL A 90 -5.09 -17.72 -2.85
N TRP A 91 -5.36 -19.01 -2.98
CA TRP A 91 -5.12 -19.81 -4.16
C TRP A 91 -6.41 -19.95 -4.98
N ASN A 92 -6.36 -19.53 -6.23
CA ASN A 92 -7.36 -19.84 -7.23
C ASN A 92 -6.65 -20.28 -8.50
N TRP A 93 -6.67 -21.58 -8.77
CA TRP A 93 -5.87 -22.23 -9.80
C TRP A 93 -5.90 -21.45 -11.13
N PRO A 94 -4.75 -21.17 -11.77
CA PRO A 94 -3.38 -21.57 -11.41
C PRO A 94 -2.58 -20.51 -10.61
N THR A 95 -3.23 -19.51 -9.98
CA THR A 95 -2.53 -18.35 -9.38
C THR A 95 -2.84 -18.16 -7.90
N SER A 96 -1.83 -17.72 -7.13
CA SER A 96 -2.01 -17.16 -5.79
C SER A 96 -2.12 -15.63 -5.87
N CYS A 97 -3.05 -15.05 -5.11
CA CYS A 97 -3.24 -13.59 -5.06
C CYS A 97 -3.44 -13.12 -3.61
N ALA A 98 -3.06 -11.87 -3.34
CA ALA A 98 -3.40 -11.22 -2.08
C ALA A 98 -4.91 -10.97 -1.99
N TRP A 99 -5.51 -11.21 -0.82
CA TRP A 99 -6.89 -10.84 -0.53
C TRP A 99 -6.92 -9.57 0.32
N ALA A 100 -7.37 -8.48 -0.27
CA ALA A 100 -7.63 -7.23 0.44
C ALA A 100 -8.88 -7.39 1.32
N ALA A 101 -8.71 -7.35 2.63
CA ALA A 101 -9.83 -7.38 3.58
C ALA A 101 -10.42 -5.98 3.79
N ARG A 102 -9.60 -4.94 3.61
CA ARG A 102 -10.01 -3.55 3.72
C ARG A 102 -9.14 -2.67 2.84
N VAL A 103 -9.74 -1.69 2.20
CA VAL A 103 -9.06 -0.63 1.45
C VAL A 103 -9.55 0.70 2.01
N LEU A 104 -8.65 1.55 2.49
CA LEU A 104 -8.98 2.86 3.05
C LEU A 104 -8.42 3.93 2.13
N VAL A 105 -9.23 4.91 1.75
CA VAL A 105 -8.85 5.96 0.79
C VAL A 105 -9.39 7.33 1.22
N ASN A 106 -8.61 8.39 0.98
CA ASN A 106 -9.06 9.77 1.24
C ASN A 106 -9.74 10.45 0.04
N SER A 107 -9.92 9.73 -1.08
CA SER A 107 -10.71 10.20 -2.22
C SER A 107 -12.03 9.45 -2.30
N LYS A 108 -13.14 10.19 -2.24
CA LYS A 108 -14.49 9.63 -2.39
C LYS A 108 -14.68 8.99 -3.76
N GLU A 109 -14.11 9.60 -4.79
CA GLU A 109 -14.19 9.12 -6.16
C GLU A 109 -13.47 7.77 -6.32
N ALA A 110 -12.22 7.66 -5.83
CA ALA A 110 -11.48 6.40 -5.83
C ALA A 110 -12.20 5.32 -5.01
N CYS A 111 -12.82 5.71 -3.87
CA CYS A 111 -13.61 4.80 -3.04
C CYS A 111 -14.81 4.24 -3.81
N ASP A 112 -15.60 5.11 -4.45
CA ASP A 112 -16.81 4.73 -5.17
C ASP A 112 -16.46 3.87 -6.40
N HIS A 113 -15.41 4.24 -7.13
CA HIS A 113 -14.92 3.48 -8.27
C HIS A 113 -14.41 2.10 -7.85
N GLY A 114 -13.58 2.03 -6.80
CA GLY A 114 -13.05 0.78 -6.27
C GLY A 114 -14.16 -0.20 -5.87
N ARG A 115 -15.24 0.31 -5.26
CA ARG A 115 -16.41 -0.52 -4.92
C ARG A 115 -17.18 -1.00 -6.14
N LYS A 116 -17.52 -0.10 -7.06
CA LYS A 116 -18.46 -0.37 -8.16
C LYS A 116 -17.83 -1.13 -9.32
N GLU A 117 -16.65 -0.72 -9.75
CA GLU A 117 -15.99 -1.27 -10.94
C GLU A 117 -15.05 -2.41 -10.58
N VAL A 118 -14.30 -2.26 -9.48
CA VAL A 118 -13.26 -3.23 -9.07
C VAL A 118 -13.77 -4.20 -8.00
N GLY A 119 -14.88 -3.92 -7.30
CA GLY A 119 -15.38 -4.80 -6.23
C GLY A 119 -14.49 -4.83 -4.98
N LEU A 120 -13.73 -3.77 -4.72
CA LEU A 120 -12.89 -3.63 -3.53
C LEU A 120 -13.72 -3.32 -2.28
N PRO A 121 -13.30 -3.82 -1.09
CA PRO A 121 -13.87 -3.38 0.18
C PRO A 121 -13.31 -2.00 0.57
N SER A 122 -13.55 -1.00 -0.28
CA SER A 122 -13.04 0.37 -0.10
C SER A 122 -13.86 1.16 0.90
N HIS A 123 -13.23 2.02 1.69
CA HIS A 123 -13.83 2.83 2.74
C HIS A 123 -13.17 4.21 2.75
N PHE A 124 -13.98 5.24 2.93
CA PHE A 124 -13.47 6.60 3.01
C PHE A 124 -12.83 6.84 4.38
N ALA A 125 -11.59 7.32 4.40
CA ALA A 125 -10.82 7.54 5.61
C ALA A 125 -9.95 8.80 5.51
N SER A 126 -9.64 9.40 6.66
CA SER A 126 -8.71 10.51 6.79
C SER A 126 -7.31 9.98 7.06
N PHE A 127 -6.29 10.62 6.49
CA PHE A 127 -4.89 10.27 6.67
C PHE A 127 -4.16 11.47 7.28
N SER A 128 -3.54 11.28 8.43
CA SER A 128 -2.68 12.28 9.07
C SER A 128 -1.26 11.75 9.18
N ARG A 129 -0.27 12.61 8.87
CA ARG A 129 1.15 12.27 8.95
C ARG A 129 1.74 12.90 10.20
N VAL A 130 2.29 12.07 11.08
CA VAL A 130 2.96 12.45 12.31
C VAL A 130 4.45 12.13 12.16
N SER A 131 5.29 13.14 11.96
CA SER A 131 6.74 12.97 11.96
C SER A 131 7.25 12.94 13.40
N ILE A 132 7.75 11.79 13.86
CA ILE A 132 8.46 11.68 15.13
C ILE A 132 9.95 11.91 14.84
N VAL A 133 10.42 13.10 15.22
CA VAL A 133 11.86 13.39 15.28
C VAL A 133 12.37 12.87 16.62
N ASP A 134 13.25 11.88 16.62
CA ASP A 134 13.88 11.38 17.83
C ASP A 134 14.67 12.51 18.52
N LYS A 135 14.11 13.07 19.60
CA LYS A 135 14.81 14.03 20.48
C LYS A 135 15.77 13.37 21.48
N GLN A 136 16.03 12.07 21.37
CA GLN A 136 16.80 11.31 22.36
C GLN A 136 18.33 11.50 22.32
N GLN A 137 18.87 12.38 21.47
CA GLN A 137 20.32 12.61 21.45
C GLN A 137 20.84 13.53 22.58
N GLN A 138 19.99 14.23 23.35
CA GLN A 138 20.48 15.26 24.28
C GLN A 138 21.10 14.70 25.59
N GLU A 139 20.62 13.58 26.13
CA GLU A 139 21.23 12.97 27.34
C GLU A 139 22.51 12.18 27.02
N GLN A 140 22.56 11.45 25.90
CA GLN A 140 23.76 10.70 25.50
C GLN A 140 24.92 11.64 25.12
N HIS A 141 24.64 12.86 24.67
CA HIS A 141 25.67 13.84 24.33
C HIS A 141 26.38 14.45 25.56
N LEU A 142 25.76 14.40 26.75
CA LEU A 142 26.38 14.83 28.00
C LEU A 142 27.29 13.74 28.59
N PHE A 143 26.82 12.49 28.60
CA PHE A 143 27.62 11.36 29.08
C PHE A 143 28.80 11.03 28.15
N SER A 144 28.62 11.08 26.83
CA SER A 144 29.70 10.82 25.86
C SER A 144 30.80 11.88 25.87
N LYS A 145 30.48 13.15 26.15
CA LYS A 145 31.49 14.22 26.27
C LYS A 145 32.44 14.00 27.43
N LEU A 146 31.96 13.38 28.53
CA LEU A 146 32.77 13.09 29.70
C LEU A 146 33.75 11.94 29.46
N TRP A 147 33.40 10.99 28.59
CA TRP A 147 34.22 9.81 28.27
C TRP A 147 35.11 9.99 27.01
N SER A 148 34.83 10.97 26.15
CA SER A 148 35.53 11.17 24.87
C SER A 148 36.85 11.94 24.96
N ARG A 149 37.38 12.20 26.17
CA ARG A 149 38.65 12.95 26.34
C ARG A 149 39.91 12.12 26.03
N LYS A 150 39.77 10.85 25.63
CA LYS A 150 40.88 9.99 25.17
C LYS A 150 40.43 9.03 24.05
N LYS A 151 40.29 9.54 22.82
CA LYS A 151 40.64 8.81 21.58
C LYS A 151 40.40 9.70 20.36
N SER A 152 41.46 9.89 19.59
CA SER A 152 41.50 10.59 18.31
C SER A 152 40.90 9.75 17.19
N GLN A 153 39.98 10.38 16.45
CA GLN A 153 39.65 10.23 15.02
C GLN A 153 39.22 8.86 14.47
N ALA A 154 37.90 8.64 14.45
CA ALA A 154 37.11 8.41 13.23
C ALA A 154 35.64 8.70 13.60
N GLY A 155 35.11 9.84 13.15
CA GLY A 155 33.75 10.27 13.48
C GLY A 155 32.71 9.53 12.64
N GLU A 156 32.10 8.51 13.21
CA GLU A 156 30.89 7.89 12.65
C GLU A 156 29.71 8.83 12.91
N TYR A 157 29.32 9.61 11.89
CA TYR A 157 28.12 10.45 11.93
C TYR A 157 26.88 9.55 11.89
N SER A 158 26.31 9.24 13.05
CA SER A 158 25.00 8.62 13.14
C SER A 158 23.93 9.65 12.75
N LYS A 159 23.44 9.54 11.51
CA LYS A 159 22.37 10.39 10.96
C LYS A 159 21.06 10.17 11.74
N PRO A 160 20.24 11.22 11.93
CA PRO A 160 18.94 11.09 12.60
C PRO A 160 18.03 10.19 11.76
N LYS A 161 17.58 9.07 12.34
CA LYS A 161 16.48 8.27 11.80
C LYS A 161 15.19 9.01 12.07
N GLY A 162 14.50 9.44 11.02
CA GLY A 162 13.15 10.00 11.13
C GLY A 162 12.13 8.87 11.09
N LYS A 163 11.29 8.76 12.12
CA LYS A 163 10.15 7.84 12.12
C LYS A 163 8.93 8.61 11.62
N LEU A 164 8.35 8.17 10.51
CA LEU A 164 7.09 8.72 9.99
C LEU A 164 5.95 7.79 10.46
N GLU A 165 5.10 8.28 11.34
CA GLU A 165 3.87 7.61 11.72
C GLU A 165 2.71 8.18 10.91
N ILE A 166 1.85 7.30 10.40
CA ILE A 166 0.67 7.66 9.62
C ILE A 166 -0.52 7.09 10.34
N GLU A 167 -1.39 7.98 10.77
CA GLU A 167 -2.63 7.63 11.44
C GLU A 167 -3.77 7.74 10.42
N VAL A 168 -4.53 6.66 10.30
CA VAL A 168 -5.64 6.54 9.38
C VAL A 168 -6.90 6.38 10.21
N SER A 169 -7.86 7.29 10.05
CA SER A 169 -9.12 7.28 10.78
C SER A 169 -10.32 7.15 9.83
N GLU A 170 -11.12 6.11 10.05
CA GLU A 170 -12.41 5.93 9.35
C GLU A 170 -13.51 6.68 10.11
N SER A 171 -14.54 7.14 9.40
CA SER A 171 -15.67 7.88 9.98
C SER A 171 -16.48 7.11 11.03
N ASN A 172 -16.32 5.79 11.11
CA ASN A 172 -16.94 4.91 12.10
C ASN A 172 -16.11 4.77 13.40
N GLY A 173 -14.98 5.48 13.51
CA GLY A 173 -14.12 5.46 14.70
C GLY A 173 -13.02 4.39 14.69
N LEU A 174 -12.84 3.64 13.59
CA LEU A 174 -11.68 2.76 13.45
C LEU A 174 -10.42 3.61 13.20
N GLU A 175 -9.44 3.48 14.08
CA GLU A 175 -8.13 4.15 13.99
C GLU A 175 -7.03 3.11 13.74
N ILE A 176 -6.30 3.26 12.64
CA ILE A 176 -5.17 2.41 12.26
C ILE A 176 -3.91 3.25 12.28
N LYS A 177 -2.92 2.85 13.09
CA LYS A 177 -1.59 3.46 13.11
C LYS A 177 -0.63 2.60 12.31
N ALA A 178 -0.15 3.13 11.20
CA ALA A 178 0.92 2.54 10.42
C ALA A 178 2.20 3.34 10.68
N SER A 179 3.26 2.67 11.14
CA SER A 179 4.55 3.33 11.35
C SER A 179 5.53 2.93 10.26
N MET A 180 6.10 3.95 9.62
CA MET A 180 7.12 3.81 8.59
C MET A 180 8.44 4.35 9.13
N GLU A 181 9.44 3.50 9.23
CA GLU A 181 10.82 3.94 9.47
C GLU A 181 11.41 4.42 8.15
N SER A 182 11.42 5.74 7.93
CA SER A 182 12.04 6.31 6.73
C SER A 182 13.52 6.55 6.98
N ASN A 183 14.38 5.68 6.45
CA ASN A 183 15.76 6.07 6.16
C ASN A 183 15.71 7.01 4.96
N MET A 184 15.67 8.33 5.20
CA MET A 184 15.69 9.34 4.15
C MET A 184 17.09 9.47 3.50
N ASP A 185 17.64 8.37 3.00
CA ASP A 185 18.70 8.46 1.99
C ASP A 185 18.00 8.45 0.62
N HIS A 186 18.01 9.59 -0.06
CA HIS A 186 17.40 9.81 -1.38
C HIS A 186 18.12 9.04 -2.52
N ARG A 187 18.65 7.85 -2.25
CA ARG A 187 19.32 7.01 -3.24
C ARG A 187 18.89 5.56 -3.05
N TRP A 188 17.62 5.29 -3.29
CA TRP A 188 17.19 3.92 -3.57
C TRP A 188 17.75 3.54 -4.95
N MET A 189 18.98 3.02 -4.96
CA MET A 189 19.65 2.43 -6.12
C MET A 189 19.26 0.94 -6.22
N GLY A 190 17.96 0.65 -6.20
CA GLY A 190 17.44 -0.68 -6.49
C GLY A 190 17.30 -0.88 -8.00
N PRO A 191 17.38 -2.11 -8.52
CA PRO A 191 16.99 -2.37 -9.90
C PRO A 191 15.53 -1.96 -10.10
N MET A 192 15.22 -1.35 -11.24
CA MET A 192 13.83 -1.12 -11.61
C MET A 192 13.13 -2.47 -11.77
N MET A 193 12.10 -2.74 -10.98
CA MET A 193 11.39 -4.01 -11.00
C MET A 193 9.98 -3.81 -11.54
N ARG A 194 9.59 -4.69 -12.48
CA ARG A 194 8.21 -4.80 -12.95
C ARG A 194 7.53 -5.99 -12.32
N PHE A 195 6.50 -5.75 -11.52
CA PHE A 195 5.73 -6.81 -10.88
C PHE A 195 4.30 -6.81 -11.41
N PRO A 196 3.88 -7.85 -12.17
CA PRO A 196 2.47 -8.12 -12.36
C PRO A 196 1.92 -8.68 -11.04
N LEU A 197 0.99 -7.96 -10.45
CA LEU A 197 0.29 -8.34 -9.23
C LEU A 197 -1.12 -8.77 -9.61
N PRO A 198 -1.34 -10.09 -9.84
CA PRO A 198 -2.68 -10.60 -9.97
C PRO A 198 -3.40 -10.44 -8.64
N SER A 199 -4.61 -9.91 -8.71
CA SER A 199 -5.42 -9.53 -7.56
C SER A 199 -6.82 -10.10 -7.72
N PHE A 200 -7.42 -10.45 -6.58
CA PHE A 200 -8.82 -10.85 -6.50
C PHE A 200 -9.62 -9.85 -5.67
N SER A 201 -10.86 -9.67 -6.06
CA SER A 201 -11.83 -8.80 -5.39
C SER A 201 -13.25 -9.29 -5.70
N GLY A 202 -14.25 -8.54 -5.30
CA GLY A 202 -15.65 -8.93 -5.39
C GLY A 202 -16.10 -9.66 -4.14
N CYS A 203 -17.17 -10.44 -4.27
CA CYS A 203 -17.97 -10.88 -3.12
C CYS A 203 -18.46 -9.68 -2.28
N THR A 204 -18.77 -8.57 -2.94
CA THR A 204 -19.33 -7.34 -2.35
C THR A 204 -20.75 -7.10 -2.87
N GLU A 205 -21.45 -6.13 -2.28
CA GLU A 205 -22.80 -5.74 -2.71
C GLU A 205 -22.84 -5.32 -4.19
N PHE A 206 -21.85 -4.54 -4.63
CA PHE A 206 -21.79 -4.05 -6.01
C PHE A 206 -21.24 -5.09 -6.98
N GLN A 207 -20.40 -6.02 -6.51
CA GLN A 207 -19.82 -7.07 -7.34
C GLN A 207 -19.86 -8.41 -6.60
N PRO A 208 -20.94 -9.18 -6.74
CA PRO A 208 -21.15 -10.41 -5.97
C PRO A 208 -20.24 -11.57 -6.44
N GLN A 209 -19.84 -11.57 -7.71
CA GLN A 209 -18.90 -12.55 -8.25
C GLN A 209 -17.44 -12.18 -7.97
N LEU A 210 -16.58 -13.19 -7.97
CA LEU A 210 -15.12 -13.01 -7.85
C LEU A 210 -14.57 -12.36 -9.12
N LEU A 211 -13.95 -11.19 -8.98
CA LEU A 211 -13.20 -10.55 -10.05
C LEU A 211 -11.72 -10.93 -9.99
N LYS A 212 -11.12 -11.04 -11.18
CA LYS A 212 -9.69 -11.22 -11.37
C LYS A 212 -9.16 -10.07 -12.23
N TYR A 213 -8.14 -9.41 -11.74
CA TYR A 213 -7.47 -8.33 -12.46
C TYR A 213 -5.97 -8.35 -12.13
N SER A 214 -5.18 -7.58 -12.87
CA SER A 214 -3.74 -7.46 -12.65
C SER A 214 -3.35 -6.01 -12.59
N CYS A 215 -2.58 -5.64 -11.57
CA CYS A 215 -1.87 -4.36 -11.52
C CYS A 215 -0.44 -4.59 -11.99
N SER A 216 0.07 -3.78 -12.92
CA SER A 216 1.50 -3.79 -13.26
C SER A 216 2.14 -2.62 -12.54
N MET A 217 3.08 -2.92 -11.65
CA MET A 217 3.84 -1.91 -10.94
C MET A 217 5.24 -1.83 -11.50
N ASP A 218 5.69 -0.61 -11.76
CA ASP A 218 7.06 -0.26 -12.10
C ASP A 218 7.66 0.44 -10.86
N CYS A 219 8.60 -0.21 -10.17
CA CYS A 219 9.24 0.29 -8.94
C CYS A 219 10.73 0.57 -9.16
#